data_AF-A0A6B8KLE9-F1
#
_entry.id   AF-A0A6B8KLE9-F1
#
_cell.length_a   1.000
_cell.length_b   1.000
_cell.length_c   1.000
_cell.angle_alpha   90.00
_cell.angle_beta   90.00
_cell.angle_gamma   90.00
#
_symmetry.space_group_name_H-M   'P 1'
#
loop_
_entity.id
_entity.type
_entity.pdbx_description
1 polymer ?
#
loop_
_entity_poly.entity_id
_entity_poly.type
_entity_poly.pdbx_seq_one_letter_code
_entity_poly.pdbx_strand_id
1 'polypeptide(L)'
;MTDPHETKLVEALRKVDVHGDIAPAHVQDPMTMVLRQTAIQADLMRWDDSRGHYVLTGTGRNRITARNRAPGAVLRFRRREEIEETAKPQRQAD
;
A
#
# COMPACT_ATOMS: atom_id res chain seq x y z
N MET A 1 22.66 -8.17 -25.17
CA MET A 1 23.45 -7.49 -24.13
C MET A 1 22.49 -6.54 -23.44
N THR A 2 22.01 -6.87 -22.26
CA THR A 2 21.13 -5.98 -21.48
C THR A 2 21.94 -4.82 -20.95
N ASP A 3 21.41 -3.62 -21.13
CA ASP A 3 22.06 -2.39 -20.72
C ASP A 3 22.21 -2.40 -19.18
N PRO A 4 23.39 -2.06 -18.61
CA PRO A 4 23.54 -1.91 -17.16
C PRO A 4 22.51 -0.97 -16.52
N HIS A 5 21.97 -0.01 -17.29
CA HIS A 5 20.88 0.86 -16.84
C HIS A 5 19.53 0.14 -16.75
N GLU A 6 19.22 -0.71 -17.71
CA GLU A 6 18.00 -1.51 -17.77
C GLU A 6 17.96 -2.53 -16.62
N THR A 7 19.11 -3.11 -16.29
CA THR A 7 19.25 -4.06 -15.18
C THR A 7 18.98 -3.40 -13.82
N LYS A 8 19.49 -2.17 -13.62
CA LYS A 8 19.24 -1.38 -12.40
C LYS A 8 17.79 -0.94 -12.28
N LEU A 9 17.15 -0.59 -13.40
CA LEU A 9 15.73 -0.23 -13.44
C LEU A 9 14.84 -1.40 -13.01
N VAL A 10 15.11 -2.60 -13.52
CA VAL A 10 14.36 -3.82 -13.15
C VAL A 10 14.53 -4.14 -11.66
N GLU A 11 15.73 -3.98 -11.12
CA GLU A 11 15.98 -4.20 -9.69
C GLU A 11 15.27 -3.17 -8.81
N ALA A 12 15.25 -1.90 -9.23
CA ALA A 12 14.51 -0.84 -8.56
C ALA A 12 13.00 -1.13 -8.54
N LEU A 13 12.43 -1.55 -9.67
CA LEU A 13 11.01 -1.92 -9.78
C LEU A 13 10.63 -3.08 -8.86
N ARG A 14 11.47 -4.13 -8.78
CA ARG A 14 11.26 -5.25 -7.86
C ARG A 14 11.26 -4.83 -6.39
N LYS A 15 12.12 -3.87 -6.00
CA LYS A 15 12.15 -3.35 -4.62
C LYS A 15 10.91 -2.54 -4.26
N VAL A 16 10.29 -1.86 -5.24
CA VAL A 16 9.02 -1.14 -5.04
C VAL A 16 7.85 -2.09 -4.76
N ASP A 17 7.80 -3.23 -5.44
CA ASP A 17 6.79 -4.27 -5.19
C ASP A 17 6.88 -4.86 -3.77
N VAL A 18 8.11 -5.04 -3.26
CA VAL A 18 8.35 -5.71 -1.96
C VAL A 18 8.26 -4.76 -0.77
N HIS A 19 8.81 -3.54 -0.87
CA HIS A 19 8.93 -2.62 0.26
C HIS A 19 7.93 -1.45 0.21
N GLY A 20 7.09 -1.39 -0.82
CA GLY A 20 6.29 -0.21 -1.07
C GLY A 20 7.15 0.98 -1.50
N ASP A 21 6.61 2.19 -1.37
CA ASP A 21 7.19 3.38 -1.99
C ASP A 21 8.44 3.96 -1.27
N ILE A 22 9.20 3.12 -0.56
CA ILE A 22 10.38 3.52 0.21
C ILE A 22 11.62 3.35 -0.67
N ALA A 23 12.17 4.47 -1.15
CA ALA A 23 13.42 4.47 -1.90
C ALA A 23 14.62 4.22 -0.95
N PRO A 24 15.61 3.38 -1.35
CA PRO A 24 16.87 3.23 -0.62
C PRO A 24 17.64 4.56 -0.54
N ALA A 25 18.42 4.77 0.52
CA ALA A 25 19.14 6.03 0.77
C ALA A 25 20.08 6.48 -0.36
N HIS A 26 20.56 5.55 -1.21
CA HIS A 26 21.42 5.85 -2.36
C HIS A 26 20.66 6.31 -3.62
N VAL A 27 19.32 6.28 -3.60
CA VAL A 27 18.44 6.70 -4.70
C VAL A 27 17.76 8.04 -4.35
N GLN A 28 18.55 8.99 -3.85
CA GLN A 28 18.10 10.35 -3.54
C GLN A 28 18.65 11.40 -4.51
N ASP A 29 19.25 10.99 -5.64
CA ASP A 29 19.54 11.93 -6.72
C ASP A 29 18.20 12.49 -7.25
N PRO A 30 18.02 13.83 -7.28
CA PRO A 30 16.80 14.46 -7.77
C PRO A 30 16.32 13.92 -9.12
N MET A 31 17.24 13.60 -10.04
CA MET A 31 16.88 13.03 -11.34
C MET A 31 16.23 11.65 -11.20
N THR A 32 16.84 10.77 -10.40
CA THR A 32 16.30 9.42 -10.16
C THR A 32 14.95 9.43 -9.46
N MET A 33 14.73 10.39 -8.55
CA MET A 33 13.44 10.58 -7.89
C MET A 33 12.34 11.01 -8.88
N VAL A 34 12.65 11.94 -9.79
CA VAL A 34 11.69 12.39 -10.80
C VAL A 34 11.31 11.23 -11.73
N LEU A 35 12.30 10.50 -12.27
CA LEU A 35 12.04 9.36 -13.15
C LEU A 35 11.17 8.30 -12.46
N ARG A 36 11.48 7.99 -11.19
CA ARG A 36 10.69 7.06 -10.38
C ARG A 36 9.26 7.56 -10.19
N GLN A 37 9.08 8.82 -9.83
CA GLN A 37 7.76 9.42 -9.62
C GLN A 37 6.92 9.38 -10.90
N THR A 38 7.54 9.70 -12.06
CA THR A 38 6.86 9.64 -13.35
C THR A 38 6.45 8.21 -13.71
N ALA A 39 7.33 7.23 -13.48
CA ALA A 39 7.03 5.82 -13.72
C ALA A 39 5.88 5.32 -12.84
N ILE A 40 5.89 5.65 -11.54
CA ILE A 40 4.80 5.31 -10.61
C ILE A 40 3.50 5.97 -11.04
N GLN A 41 3.54 7.25 -11.41
CA GLN A 41 2.34 7.96 -11.85
C GLN A 41 1.74 7.32 -13.10
N ALA A 42 2.57 6.92 -14.08
CA ALA A 42 2.12 6.26 -15.30
C ALA A 42 1.54 4.85 -15.03
N ASP A 43 2.08 4.13 -14.05
CA ASP A 43 1.54 2.83 -13.63
C ASP A 43 0.19 2.96 -12.91
N LEU A 44 0.02 4.00 -12.08
CA LEU A 44 -1.19 4.19 -11.27
C LEU A 44 -2.32 4.94 -12.00
N MET A 45 -1.97 5.85 -12.90
CA MET A 45 -2.91 6.75 -13.58
C MET A 45 -2.53 6.94 -15.05
N ARG A 46 -3.54 7.06 -15.90
CA ARG A 46 -3.38 7.34 -17.32
C ARG A 46 -4.30 8.50 -17.71
N TRP A 47 -3.82 9.37 -18.60
CA TRP A 47 -4.67 10.37 -19.24
C TRP A 47 -5.64 9.69 -20.22
N ASP A 48 -6.93 9.97 -20.08
CA ASP A 48 -7.97 9.48 -20.99
C ASP A 48 -8.40 10.62 -21.92
N ASP A 49 -7.90 10.60 -23.16
CA ASP A 49 -8.21 11.62 -24.18
C ASP A 49 -9.70 11.72 -24.50
N SER A 50 -10.45 10.62 -24.36
CA SER A 50 -11.90 10.61 -24.62
C SER A 50 -12.69 11.34 -23.54
N ARG A 51 -12.17 11.39 -22.32
CA ARG A 51 -12.83 11.99 -21.15
C ARG A 51 -12.17 13.29 -20.68
N GLY A 52 -10.99 13.62 -21.20
CA GLY A 52 -10.24 14.84 -20.87
C GLY A 52 -9.77 14.91 -19.41
N HIS A 53 -9.53 13.77 -18.76
CA HIS A 53 -9.02 13.74 -17.39
C HIS A 53 -8.19 12.47 -17.10
N TYR A 54 -7.42 12.49 -16.01
CA TYR A 54 -6.69 11.32 -15.53
C TYR A 54 -7.63 10.29 -14.91
N VAL A 55 -7.45 9.03 -15.32
CA VAL A 55 -8.20 7.88 -14.84
C VAL A 55 -7.25 6.88 -14.17
N LEU A 56 -7.69 6.28 -13.06
CA LEU A 56 -6.95 5.22 -12.38
C LEU A 56 -6.83 3.98 -13.27
N THR A 57 -5.63 3.42 -13.36
CA THR A 57 -5.39 2.10 -13.99
C THR A 57 -5.93 0.97 -13.11
N GLY A 58 -5.90 -0.27 -13.60
CA GLY A 58 -6.23 -1.44 -12.79
C GLY A 58 -5.35 -1.54 -11.54
N THR A 59 -4.04 -1.30 -11.69
CA THR A 59 -3.08 -1.26 -10.59
C THR A 59 -3.43 -0.17 -9.58
N GLY A 60 -3.71 1.05 -10.05
CA GLY A 60 -4.09 2.18 -9.19
C GLY A 60 -5.35 1.90 -8.37
N ARG A 61 -6.38 1.31 -8.99
CA ARG A 61 -7.61 0.90 -8.29
C ARG A 61 -7.33 -0.16 -7.23
N ASN A 62 -6.61 -1.22 -7.60
CA ASN A 62 -6.27 -2.31 -6.68
C ASN A 62 -5.51 -1.78 -5.45
N ARG A 63 -4.53 -0.90 -5.65
CA ARG A 63 -3.72 -0.33 -4.57
C ARG A 63 -4.55 0.52 -3.61
N ILE A 64 -5.49 1.33 -4.12
CA ILE A 64 -6.42 2.11 -3.29
C ILE A 64 -7.36 1.17 -2.52
N THR A 65 -7.93 0.16 -3.18
CA THR A 65 -8.82 -0.80 -2.50
C THR A 65 -8.10 -1.61 -1.43
N ALA A 66 -6.84 -2.01 -1.67
CA ALA A 66 -6.01 -2.71 -0.70
C ALA A 66 -5.71 -1.82 0.52
N ARG A 67 -5.45 -0.53 0.32
CA ARG A 67 -5.22 0.43 1.41
C ARG A 67 -6.45 0.64 2.29
N ASN A 68 -7.64 0.62 1.69
CA ASN A 68 -8.91 0.79 2.40
C ASN A 68 -9.41 -0.52 3.06
N ARG A 69 -8.83 -1.67 2.71
CA ARG A 69 -9.01 -2.92 3.46
C ARG A 69 -8.16 -2.86 4.73
N ALA A 70 -8.55 -2.01 5.68
CA ALA A 70 -8.20 -2.29 7.06
C ALA A 70 -8.82 -3.65 7.43
N PRO A 71 -8.11 -4.57 8.11
CA PRO A 71 -8.69 -5.80 8.63
C PRO A 71 -9.67 -5.43 9.75
N GLY A 72 -10.89 -5.03 9.37
CA GLY A 72 -11.99 -4.85 10.29
C GLY A 72 -12.50 -6.22 10.68
N ALA A 73 -12.16 -6.67 11.88
CA ALA A 73 -12.80 -7.84 12.46
C ALA A 73 -14.29 -7.52 12.64
N VAL A 74 -15.16 -8.21 11.91
CA VAL A 74 -16.60 -8.18 12.16
C VAL A 74 -16.82 -8.84 13.53
N LEU A 75 -16.96 -8.04 14.57
CA LEU A 75 -17.31 -8.53 15.90
C LEU A 75 -18.75 -9.05 15.83
N ARG A 76 -18.94 -10.33 16.16
CA ARG A 76 -20.29 -10.89 16.36
C ARG A 76 -20.96 -10.13 17.51
N PHE A 77 -22.23 -9.81 17.35
CA PHE A 77 -23.05 -9.26 18.43
C PHE A 77 -23.02 -10.24 19.61
N ARG A 78 -22.33 -9.88 20.69
CA ARG A 78 -22.37 -10.65 21.94
C ARG A 78 -23.66 -10.34 22.67
N ARG A 79 -24.37 -11.39 23.08
CA ARG A 79 -25.57 -11.26 23.91
C ARG A 79 -25.14 -10.79 25.30
N ARG A 80 -25.92 -9.90 25.92
CA ARG A 80 -25.64 -9.25 27.21
C ARG A 80 -25.25 -10.23 28.34
N GLU A 81 -25.73 -11.46 28.27
CA GLU A 81 -25.48 -12.54 29.24
C GLU A 81 -24.01 -13.01 29.30
N GLU A 82 -23.24 -12.95 28.20
CA GLU A 82 -21.82 -13.35 28.19
C GLU A 82 -20.88 -12.36 28.90
N ILE A 83 -21.33 -11.11 29.09
CA ILE A 83 -20.54 -10.06 29.74
C ILE A 83 -20.49 -10.27 31.26
N GLU A 84 -21.54 -10.87 31.83
CA GLU A 84 -21.65 -11.08 33.28
C GLU A 84 -20.79 -12.25 33.77
N GLU A 85 -20.53 -13.26 32.93
CA GLU A 85 -19.65 -14.39 33.28
C GLU A 85 -18.16 -14.03 33.29
N THR A 86 -17.76 -13.07 32.45
CA THR A 86 -16.35 -12.62 32.37
C THR A 86 -16.02 -11.45 33.30
N ALA A 87 -17.03 -10.81 33.91
CA ALA A 87 -16.88 -9.66 34.79
C ALA A 87 -16.85 -10.02 36.29
N LYS A 88 -16.22 -11.13 36.70
CA LYS A 88 -15.89 -11.35 38.11
C LYS A 88 -14.57 -10.64 38.43
N PRO A 89 -14.56 -9.55 39.23
CA PRO A 89 -13.32 -8.97 39.69
C PRO A 89 -12.72 -9.90 40.75
N GLN A 90 -11.62 -10.55 40.39
CA GLN A 90 -10.81 -11.33 41.32
C GLN A 90 -10.09 -10.33 42.24
N ARG A 91 -10.75 -9.94 43.34
CA ARG A 91 -10.09 -9.21 44.43
C ARG A 91 -9.04 -10.15 45.03
N GLN A 92 -7.76 -9.88 44.76
CA GLN A 92 -6.68 -10.43 45.59
C GLN A 92 -6.77 -9.75 46.95
N ALA A 93 -6.94 -10.57 47.99
CA ALA A 93 -6.70 -10.17 49.37
C ALA A 93 -5.27 -10.60 49.70
N ASP A 94 -4.45 -9.62 50.09
CA ASP A 94 -3.44 -9.73 51.16
C ASP A 94 -3.18 -8.33 51.71
#